data_AF-A0A2H0TE87-F1
#
_entry.id   AF-A0A2H0TE87-F1
#
_cell.length_a   1.000
_cell.length_b   1.000
_cell.length_c   1.000
_cell.angle_alpha   90.00
_cell.angle_beta   90.00
_cell.angle_gamma   90.00
#
_symmetry.space_group_name_H-M   'P 1'
#
loop_
_entity.id
_entity.type
_entity.pdbx_description
1 polymer ?
#
loop_
_entity_poly.entity_id
_entity_poly.type
_entity_poly.pdbx_seq_one_letter_code
_entity_poly.pdbx_strand_id
1 'polypeptide(L)'
;MLLEFYGNECPHCVRMAPLVERLKQEEGITVEQFEVWHDDDNSIKMDEYDTGLCGGVPFFFNTETKEFICGSTSYEDLCAWAKGEKRPQRSG
;
A
#
# COMPACT_ATOMS: atom_id res chain seq x y z
N MET A 1 1.35 9.63 7.52
CA MET A 1 2.25 8.47 7.32
C MET A 1 1.61 7.52 6.32
N LEU A 2 2.40 6.95 5.44
CA LEU A 2 1.97 5.99 4.42
C LEU A 2 2.59 4.64 4.71
N LEU A 3 1.76 3.61 4.77
CA LEU A 3 2.15 2.25 5.10
C LEU A 3 1.89 1.33 3.90
N GLU A 4 2.80 0.39 3.67
CA GLU A 4 2.63 -0.77 2.80
C GLU A 4 2.94 -2.03 3.60
N PHE A 5 2.01 -2.98 3.62
CA PHE A 5 2.24 -4.33 4.08
C PHE A 5 2.30 -5.25 2.86
N TYR A 6 3.37 -6.05 2.77
CA TYR A 6 3.68 -6.83 1.59
C TYR A 6 4.25 -8.21 1.95
N GLY A 7 4.23 -9.13 0.99
CA GLY A 7 4.95 -10.40 1.08
C GLY A 7 5.98 -10.47 -0.05
N ASN A 8 7.22 -10.86 0.27
CA ASN A 8 8.33 -10.92 -0.71
C ASN A 8 8.00 -11.81 -1.92
N GLU A 9 7.29 -12.91 -1.67
CA GLU A 9 6.93 -13.90 -2.69
C GLU A 9 5.53 -13.63 -3.30
N CYS A 10 4.85 -12.57 -2.89
CA CYS A 10 3.51 -12.26 -3.38
C CYS A 10 3.57 -11.63 -4.79
N PRO A 11 2.94 -12.26 -5.82
CA PRO A 11 2.98 -11.73 -7.18
C PRO A 11 2.37 -10.32 -7.32
N HIS A 12 1.39 -9.98 -6.48
CA HIS A 12 0.78 -8.66 -6.46
C HIS A 12 1.71 -7.61 -5.84
N CYS A 13 2.48 -7.98 -4.80
CA CYS A 13 3.45 -7.10 -4.15
C CYS A 13 4.62 -6.79 -5.08
N VAL A 14 5.16 -7.81 -5.77
CA VAL A 14 6.24 -7.64 -6.75
C VAL A 14 5.85 -6.65 -7.87
N ARG A 15 4.57 -6.62 -8.28
CA ARG A 15 4.08 -5.64 -9.25
C ARG A 15 3.95 -4.22 -8.69
N MET A 16 3.70 -4.08 -7.39
CA MET A 16 3.55 -2.78 -6.74
C MET A 16 4.89 -2.14 -6.38
N ALA A 17 5.90 -2.94 -6.01
CA ALA A 17 7.24 -2.47 -5.66
C ALA A 17 7.84 -1.41 -6.61
N PRO A 18 7.82 -1.58 -7.96
CA PRO A 18 8.34 -0.54 -8.86
C PRO A 18 7.49 0.75 -8.84
N LEU A 19 6.20 0.67 -8.54
CA LEU A 19 5.33 1.85 -8.44
C LEU A 19 5.61 2.64 -7.15
N VAL A 20 5.91 1.94 -6.05
CA VAL A 20 6.29 2.56 -4.77
C VAL A 20 7.65 3.23 -4.88
N GLU A 21 8.61 2.59 -5.54
CA GLU A 21 9.91 3.22 -5.81
C GLU A 21 9.76 4.44 -6.73
N ARG A 22 8.92 4.33 -7.77
CA ARG A 22 8.60 5.47 -8.65
C ARG A 22 7.97 6.62 -7.87
N LEU A 23 7.06 6.35 -6.94
CA LEU A 23 6.42 7.35 -6.09
C LEU A 23 7.46 8.13 -5.27
N LYS A 24 8.45 7.43 -4.71
CA LYS A 24 9.57 8.05 -3.99
C LYS A 24 10.45 8.91 -4.89
N GLN A 25 10.77 8.43 -6.08
CA GLN A 25 11.66 9.12 -7.02
C GLN A 25 11.01 10.35 -7.67
N GLU A 26 9.75 10.23 -8.12
CA GLU A 26 9.06 11.28 -8.88
C GLU A 26 8.37 12.31 -7.97
N GLU A 27 7.79 11.87 -6.86
CA GLU A 27 6.97 12.73 -5.99
C GLU A 27 7.68 13.08 -4.67
N GLY A 28 8.82 12.45 -4.36
CA GLY A 28 9.50 12.60 -3.09
C GLY A 28 8.74 12.00 -1.90
N ILE A 29 7.72 11.18 -2.17
CA ILE A 29 6.83 10.60 -1.17
C ILE A 29 7.36 9.23 -0.73
N THR A 30 7.59 9.05 0.57
CA THR A 30 8.07 7.77 1.13
C THR A 30 6.89 6.97 1.71
N VAL A 31 6.89 5.67 1.42
CA VAL A 31 5.99 4.68 2.02
C VAL A 31 6.82 3.76 2.90
N GLU A 32 6.41 3.58 4.16
CA GLU A 32 7.04 2.60 5.05
C GLU A 32 6.55 1.21 4.68
N GLN A 33 7.48 0.30 4.40
CA GLN A 33 7.18 -1.04 3.89
C GLN A 33 7.46 -2.08 4.98
N PHE A 34 6.49 -2.97 5.20
CA PHE A 34 6.52 -4.03 6.20
C PHE A 34 6.31 -5.38 5.52
N GLU A 35 7.31 -6.24 5.55
CA GLU A 35 7.19 -7.61 5.06
C GLU A 35 6.48 -8.44 6.13
N VAL A 36 5.38 -9.12 5.81
CA VAL A 36 4.51 -9.76 6.83
C VAL A 36 4.47 -11.28 6.73
N TRP A 37 5.14 -11.90 5.76
CA TRP A 37 5.12 -13.36 5.58
C TRP A 37 6.25 -14.06 6.34
N HIS A 38 7.33 -13.34 6.62
CA HIS A 38 8.51 -13.86 7.32
C HIS A 38 8.89 -13.03 8.56
N ASP A 39 8.05 -12.10 8.96
CA ASP A 39 8.25 -11.24 10.14
C ASP A 39 6.93 -11.11 10.90
N ASP A 40 6.87 -11.81 12.04
CA ASP A 40 5.67 -11.87 12.88
C ASP A 40 5.34 -10.51 13.51
N ASP A 41 6.35 -9.67 13.81
CA ASP A 41 6.13 -8.34 14.40
C ASP A 41 5.45 -7.42 13.39
N ASN A 42 5.85 -7.51 12.12
CA ASN A 42 5.20 -6.80 11.03
C ASN A 42 3.79 -7.34 10.74
N SER A 43 3.58 -8.65 10.87
CA SER A 43 2.25 -9.27 10.74
C SER A 43 1.30 -8.76 11.83
N ILE A 44 1.74 -8.73 13.09
CA ILE A 44 0.97 -8.15 14.21
C ILE A 44 0.68 -6.67 13.94
N LYS A 45 1.66 -5.91 13.44
CA LYS A 45 1.45 -4.52 13.06
C LYS A 45 0.39 -4.40 11.97
N MET A 46 0.36 -5.28 10.97
CA MET A 46 -0.68 -5.28 9.94
C MET A 46 -2.07 -5.44 10.56
N ASP A 47 -2.24 -6.34 11.54
CA ASP A 47 -3.52 -6.58 12.21
C ASP A 47 -4.07 -5.34 12.94
N GLU A 48 -3.20 -4.41 13.36
CA GLU A 48 -3.63 -3.13 13.97
C GLU A 48 -4.32 -2.20 12.95
N TYR A 49 -3.98 -2.31 11.66
CA TYR A 49 -4.51 -1.46 10.59
C TYR A 49 -5.55 -2.18 9.73
N ASP A 50 -5.39 -3.48 9.49
CA ASP A 50 -6.29 -4.29 8.69
C ASP A 50 -7.45 -4.85 9.53
N THR A 51 -8.29 -3.94 10.02
CA THR A 51 -9.46 -4.28 10.84
C THR A 51 -10.65 -4.78 9.99
N GLY A 52 -10.38 -5.70 9.06
CA GLY A 52 -11.34 -6.20 8.07
C GLY A 52 -11.43 -5.35 6.80
N LEU A 53 -10.35 -4.68 6.42
CA LEU A 53 -10.31 -3.81 5.24
C LEU A 53 -9.85 -4.55 3.99
N CYS A 54 -8.81 -5.39 4.11
CA CYS A 54 -8.22 -6.14 3.01
C CYS A 54 -8.14 -7.65 3.29
N GLY A 55 -7.60 -8.02 4.44
CA GLY A 55 -7.31 -9.41 4.83
C GLY A 55 -6.13 -10.04 4.11
N GLY A 56 -5.26 -9.25 3.46
CA GLY A 56 -4.15 -9.78 2.65
C GLY A 56 -3.22 -8.70 2.09
N VAL A 57 -2.25 -9.12 1.30
CA VAL A 57 -1.20 -8.25 0.75
C VAL A 57 -1.20 -8.21 -0.79
N PRO A 58 -0.79 -7.08 -1.42
CA PRO A 58 -0.32 -5.85 -0.80
C PRO A 58 -1.46 -5.03 -0.19
N PHE A 59 -1.21 -4.45 0.98
CA PHE A 59 -2.15 -3.58 1.68
C PHE A 59 -1.50 -2.24 1.95
N PHE A 60 -2.09 -1.16 1.43
CA PHE A 60 -1.61 0.19 1.63
C PHE A 60 -2.58 0.95 2.54
N PHE A 61 -2.05 1.65 3.53
CA PHE A 61 -2.87 2.44 4.47
C PHE A 61 -2.31 3.85 4.69
N ASN A 62 -3.13 4.87 4.43
CA ASN A 62 -2.77 6.26 4.66
C ASN A 62 -3.31 6.67 6.03
N THR A 63 -2.41 6.89 7.00
CA THR A 63 -2.82 7.14 8.38
C THR A 63 -3.52 8.48 8.58
N GLU A 64 -3.33 9.43 7.66
CA GLU A 64 -3.88 10.78 7.73
C GLU A 64 -5.31 10.81 7.18
N THR A 65 -5.53 10.21 6.01
CA THR A 65 -6.85 10.20 5.37
C THR A 65 -7.71 8.99 5.75
N LYS A 66 -7.10 7.94 6.31
CA LYS A 66 -7.71 6.62 6.56
C LYS A 66 -8.12 5.86 5.29
N GLU A 67 -7.71 6.35 4.11
CA GLU A 67 -7.90 5.65 2.84
C GLU A 67 -6.92 4.47 2.70
N PHE A 68 -7.37 3.43 2.00
CA PHE A 68 -6.59 2.22 1.79
C PHE A 68 -6.67 1.69 0.36
N ILE A 69 -5.68 0.88 0.00
CA ILE A 69 -5.66 0.09 -1.23
C ILE A 69 -5.46 -1.37 -0.82
N CYS A 70 -6.32 -2.24 -1.33
CA CYS A 70 -6.21 -3.69 -1.20
C CYS A 70 -5.88 -4.30 -2.57
N GLY A 71 -4.70 -4.91 -2.70
CA GLY A 71 -4.24 -5.50 -3.95
C GLY A 71 -3.50 -4.52 -4.88
N SER A 72 -3.25 -4.98 -6.11
CA SER A 72 -2.52 -4.18 -7.12
C SER A 72 -3.40 -3.03 -7.65
N THR A 73 -2.78 -1.89 -7.93
CA THR A 73 -3.45 -0.73 -8.53
C THR A 73 -2.54 -0.04 -9.57
N SER A 74 -3.02 1.01 -10.22
CA SER A 74 -2.17 1.83 -11.11
C SER A 74 -1.30 2.80 -10.31
N TYR A 75 -0.25 3.32 -10.98
CA TYR A 75 0.56 4.39 -10.42
C TYR A 75 -0.26 5.65 -10.08
N GLU A 76 -1.22 6.01 -10.94
CA GLU A 76 -2.06 7.19 -10.73
C GLU A 76 -2.91 7.05 -9.46
N ASP A 77 -3.50 5.88 -9.24
CA ASP A 77 -4.32 5.63 -8.05
C ASP A 77 -3.45 5.54 -6.79
N LEU A 78 -2.24 4.96 -6.90
CA LEU A 78 -1.27 4.92 -5.80
C LEU A 78 -0.80 6.33 -5.43
N CYS A 79 -0.49 7.17 -6.42
CA CYS A 79 -0.06 8.55 -6.21
C CYS A 79 -1.20 9.39 -5.61
N ALA A 80 -2.42 9.27 -6.14
CA ALA A 80 -3.59 9.95 -5.58
C ALA A 80 -3.85 9.55 -4.12
N TRP A 81 -3.79 8.25 -3.81
CA TRP A 81 -3.89 7.76 -2.43
C TRP A 81 -2.81 8.34 -1.51
N ALA A 82 -1.57 8.36 -2.00
CA ALA A 82 -0.42 8.87 -1.25
C ALA A 82 -0.53 10.37 -0.95
N LYS A 83 -1.09 11.14 -1.88
CA LYS A 83 -1.34 12.59 -1.75
C LYS A 83 -2.63 12.92 -0.99
N GLY A 84 -3.44 11.91 -0.63
CA GLY A 84 -4.75 12.11 -0.01
C GLY A 84 -5.80 12.71 -0.96
N GLU A 85 -5.61 12.53 -2.26
CA GLU A 85 -6.50 12.99 -3.31
C GLU A 85 -7.58 11.95 -3.64
N LYS A 86 -8.67 12.38 -4.28
CA LYS A 86 -9.69 11.45 -4.77
C LYS A 86 -9.11 10.61 -5.90
N ARG A 87 -9.15 9.28 -5.74
CA ARG A 87 -8.80 8.35 -6.82
C ARG A 87 -9.70 8.56 -8.05
N PRO A 88 -9.16 8.52 -9.27
CA PRO A 88 -9.93 8.57 -10.51
C PRO A 88 -11.09 7.58 -10.48
N GLN A 89 -12.32 8.05 -10.76
CA GLN A 89 -13.45 7.14 -10.93
C GLN A 89 -13.26 6.35 -12.22
N ARG A 90 -12.98 5.06 -12.11
CA ARG A 90 -12.99 4.15 -13.26
C ARG A 90 -14.42 3.66 -13.47
N SER A 91 -15.07 4.20 -14.49
CA SER A 91 -16.26 3.60 -15.07
C SER A 91 -15.90 2.19 -15.52
N GLY A 92 -16.56 1.18 -14.96
CA GLY A 92 -16.33 -0.24 -15.27
C GLY A 92 -16.60 -0.61 -16.72
#